data_AF-A0A7C7NSH6-F1
#
_entry.id   AF-A0A7C7NSH6-F1
#
_cell.length_a   1.000
_cell.length_b   1.000
_cell.length_c   1.000
_cell.angle_alpha   90.00
_cell.angle_beta   90.00
_cell.angle_gamma   90.00
#
_symmetry.space_group_name_H-M   'P 1'
#
loop_
_entity.id
_entity.type
_entity.pdbx_description
1 polymer ?
#
loop_
_entity_poly.entity_id
_entity_poly.type
_entity_poly.pdbx_seq_one_letter_code
_entity_poly.pdbx_strand_id
1 'polypeptide(L)'
;MKPDVILCHYGEIGLKGKNRGYFEKKLQENLRSTLQRFSPETFSSIGRMFGRLIIRLNENGQNELASVKSALKNVCGMVYCAPAISAKQDKETIIKLSVELMSVGGYDSFRVTTRRTDKIFPVSKLKMNEDVGAAILEATGKKVNLKQPDKTCYIDIVDGKAFLYTERIQGQGGLPVGVSGKVMSMLSGGIDSPVASYYIMKRGAAVSFIHFHSVPFTNEASIEKVREMIEKLQVFQQRISLHLVELAPIQKEVMVLTSEKYRIILYRRFMVRIAEKLAKKQRAVALLTGDSLGQVAS
;
A
#
# COMPACT_ATOMS: atom_id res chain seq x y z
N MET A 1 -2.27 27.26 1.06
CA MET A 1 -0.99 26.77 0.50
C MET A 1 -1.19 25.41 -0.15
N LYS A 2 -0.56 25.14 -1.29
CA LYS A 2 -0.63 23.83 -1.95
C LYS A 2 0.58 22.97 -1.53
N PRO A 3 0.39 21.68 -1.19
CA PRO A 3 1.50 20.77 -0.92
C PRO A 3 2.36 20.58 -2.17
N ASP A 4 3.68 20.73 -2.06
CA ASP A 4 4.62 20.51 -3.17
C ASP A 4 5.22 19.09 -3.14
N VAL A 5 5.07 18.37 -2.03
CA VAL A 5 5.61 17.01 -1.86
C VAL A 5 4.63 16.09 -1.13
N ILE A 6 4.78 14.78 -1.33
CA ILE A 6 4.19 13.74 -0.47
C ILE A 6 5.33 13.03 0.28
N LEU A 7 5.30 13.10 1.60
CA LEU A 7 6.16 12.28 2.46
C LEU A 7 5.54 10.90 2.68
N CYS A 8 6.25 9.85 2.29
CA CYS A 8 5.82 8.47 2.45
C CYS A 8 6.59 7.80 3.59
N HIS A 9 5.89 7.44 4.66
CA HIS A 9 6.45 6.74 5.81
C HIS A 9 6.18 5.24 5.71
N TYR A 10 7.23 4.44 5.86
CA TYR A 10 7.16 2.98 5.95
C TYR A 10 7.51 2.52 7.37
N GLY A 11 7.00 1.36 7.77
CA GLY A 11 7.19 0.79 9.11
C GLY A 11 8.16 -0.37 9.09
N GLU A 12 7.67 -1.55 8.67
CA GLU A 12 8.39 -2.82 8.71
C GLU A 12 9.71 -2.84 7.92
N ILE A 13 9.85 -1.96 6.92
CA ILE A 13 11.07 -1.83 6.10
C ILE A 13 12.26 -1.36 6.95
N GLY A 14 12.04 -0.47 7.92
CA GLY A 14 13.09 0.05 8.80
C GLY A 14 13.76 -1.03 9.64
N LEU A 15 13.05 -2.15 9.89
CA LEU A 15 13.53 -3.29 10.67
C LEU A 15 14.45 -4.23 9.88
N LYS A 16 14.57 -4.06 8.56
CA LYS A 16 15.29 -5.01 7.67
C LYS A 16 16.79 -4.78 7.57
N GLY A 17 17.36 -3.87 8.37
CA GLY A 17 18.81 -3.66 8.51
C GLY A 17 19.53 -3.55 7.16
N LYS A 18 20.43 -4.51 6.87
CA LYS A 18 21.24 -4.56 5.65
C LYS A 18 20.41 -4.62 4.35
N ASN A 19 19.19 -5.15 4.39
CA ASN A 19 18.34 -5.29 3.20
C ASN A 19 17.46 -4.04 2.94
N ARG A 20 17.50 -3.03 3.80
CA ARG A 20 16.63 -1.85 3.72
C ARG A 20 16.63 -1.19 2.35
N GLY A 21 17.80 -1.03 1.72
CA GLY A 21 17.93 -0.41 0.41
C GLY A 21 17.18 -1.14 -0.72
N TYR A 22 17.05 -2.46 -0.63
CA TYR A 22 16.25 -3.28 -1.56
C TYR A 22 14.75 -3.03 -1.37
N PHE A 23 14.26 -3.03 -0.12
CA PHE A 23 12.86 -2.77 0.19
C PHE A 23 12.44 -1.35 -0.21
N GLU A 24 13.26 -0.34 0.09
CA GLU A 24 13.01 1.04 -0.32
C GLU A 24 12.97 1.18 -1.84
N LYS A 25 13.89 0.52 -2.56
CA LYS A 25 13.88 0.48 -4.03
C LYS A 25 12.57 -0.08 -4.54
N LYS A 26 12.14 -1.22 -3.97
CA LYS A 26 10.93 -1.88 -4.42
C LYS A 26 9.68 -1.05 -4.14
N LEU A 27 9.62 -0.42 -2.97
CA LEU A 27 8.53 0.50 -2.64
C LEU A 27 8.51 1.71 -3.58
N GLN A 28 9.67 2.28 -3.90
CA GLN A 28 9.80 3.38 -4.85
C GLN A 28 9.31 2.99 -6.25
N GLU A 29 9.64 1.78 -6.73
CA GLU A 29 9.10 1.23 -7.98
C GLU A 29 7.58 1.09 -7.93
N ASN A 30 7.05 0.48 -6.87
CA ASN A 30 5.60 0.28 -6.71
C ASN A 30 4.86 1.62 -6.68
N LEU A 31 5.38 2.60 -5.93
CA LEU A 31 4.86 3.97 -5.88
C LEU A 31 4.82 4.64 -7.26
N ARG A 32 5.95 4.61 -7.97
CA ARG A 32 6.07 5.19 -9.31
C ARG A 32 5.01 4.62 -10.23
N SER A 33 4.94 3.30 -10.28
CA SER A 33 4.07 2.66 -11.24
C SER A 33 2.59 2.79 -10.85
N THR A 34 2.26 2.85 -9.55
CA THR A 34 0.88 3.13 -9.09
C THR A 34 0.45 4.53 -9.48
N LEU A 35 1.30 5.53 -9.28
CA LEU A 35 1.01 6.90 -9.72
C LEU A 35 0.87 6.98 -11.24
N GLN A 36 1.79 6.36 -12.01
CA GLN A 36 1.67 6.31 -13.47
C GLN A 36 0.36 5.70 -13.96
N ARG A 37 -0.22 4.75 -13.22
CA ARG A 37 -1.45 4.06 -13.60
C ARG A 37 -2.71 4.82 -13.19
N PHE A 38 -2.74 5.36 -11.98
CA PHE A 38 -3.98 5.89 -11.37
C PHE A 38 -3.99 7.41 -11.21
N SER A 39 -2.84 8.07 -11.38
CA SER A 39 -2.68 9.51 -11.26
C SER A 39 -1.51 9.97 -12.15
N PRO A 40 -1.61 9.73 -13.47
CA PRO A 40 -0.50 9.99 -14.40
C PRO A 40 -0.11 11.47 -14.41
N GLU A 41 1.15 11.76 -14.72
CA GLU A 41 1.66 13.14 -14.87
C GLU A 41 1.47 14.05 -13.65
N THR A 42 1.35 13.50 -12.44
CA THR A 42 1.17 14.27 -11.20
C THR A 42 2.46 14.48 -10.39
N PHE A 43 3.58 13.88 -10.79
CA PHE A 43 4.83 13.95 -10.03
C PHE A 43 6.03 14.16 -10.94
N SER A 44 7.02 14.89 -10.43
CA SER A 44 8.29 15.14 -11.11
C SER A 44 9.37 14.12 -10.72
N SER A 45 9.35 13.63 -9.48
CA SER A 45 10.32 12.62 -9.03
C SER A 45 9.85 11.86 -7.79
N ILE A 46 10.43 10.68 -7.60
CA ILE A 46 10.30 9.90 -6.35
C ILE A 46 11.71 9.60 -5.86
N GLY A 47 12.06 10.15 -4.71
CA GLY A 47 13.37 10.05 -4.09
C GLY A 47 13.33 9.30 -2.76
N ARG A 48 14.53 8.93 -2.29
CA ARG A 48 14.72 8.39 -0.95
C ARG A 48 15.19 9.50 -0.02
N MET A 49 14.85 9.35 1.24
CA MET A 49 15.23 10.25 2.33
C MET A 49 15.49 9.40 3.56
N PHE A 50 16.19 9.92 4.56
CA PHE A 50 16.46 9.19 5.77
C PHE A 50 15.17 8.72 6.49
N GLY A 51 14.87 7.43 6.33
CA GLY A 51 13.73 6.76 6.95
C GLY A 51 12.42 6.88 6.19
N ARG A 52 12.41 7.45 4.99
CA ARG A 52 11.20 7.82 4.25
C ARG A 52 11.43 7.76 2.73
N LEU A 53 10.35 7.78 1.95
CA LEU A 53 10.38 8.18 0.55
C LEU A 53 9.72 9.54 0.39
N ILE A 54 10.12 10.28 -0.64
CA ILE A 54 9.53 11.58 -0.98
C ILE A 54 9.09 11.58 -2.44
N ILE A 55 7.85 11.97 -2.68
CA ILE A 55 7.32 12.22 -4.02
C ILE A 55 7.27 13.74 -4.19
N ARG A 56 7.89 14.28 -5.24
CA ARG A 56 7.77 15.69 -5.59
C ARG A 56 6.64 15.86 -6.59
N LEU A 57 5.65 16.68 -6.26
CA LEU A 57 4.52 16.97 -7.13
C LEU A 57 4.93 18.01 -8.17
N ASN A 58 4.42 17.87 -9.39
CA ASN A 58 4.42 18.96 -10.36
C ASN A 58 3.11 19.76 -10.21
N GLU A 59 2.89 20.77 -11.05
CA GLU A 59 1.69 21.61 -10.99
C GLU A 59 0.38 20.80 -11.08
N ASN A 60 0.32 19.82 -11.98
CA ASN A 60 -0.83 18.91 -12.11
C ASN A 60 -1.10 18.15 -10.80
N GLY A 61 -0.08 17.58 -10.18
CA GLY A 61 -0.24 16.87 -8.91
C GLY A 61 -0.64 17.77 -7.73
N GLN A 62 -0.25 19.04 -7.75
CA GLN A 62 -0.71 20.01 -6.77
C GLN A 62 -2.20 20.34 -6.94
N ASN A 63 -2.70 20.34 -8.18
CA ASN A 63 -4.10 20.59 -8.50
C ASN A 63 -4.98 19.35 -8.33
N GLU A 64 -4.44 18.16 -8.61
CA GLU A 64 -5.14 16.87 -8.56
C GLU A 64 -4.80 16.04 -7.31
N LEU A 65 -4.58 16.72 -6.18
CA LEU A 65 -4.11 16.06 -4.97
C LEU A 65 -5.01 14.88 -4.56
N ALA A 66 -6.34 14.99 -4.71
CA ALA A 66 -7.27 13.90 -4.40
C ALA A 66 -6.99 12.60 -5.18
N SER A 67 -6.63 12.70 -6.46
CA SER A 67 -6.25 11.57 -7.31
C SER A 67 -4.97 10.90 -6.78
N VAL A 68 -3.95 11.70 -6.47
CA VAL A 68 -2.69 11.23 -5.88
C VAL A 68 -2.95 10.50 -4.56
N LYS A 69 -3.75 11.08 -3.66
CA LYS A 69 -4.09 10.46 -2.36
C LYS A 69 -4.78 9.11 -2.54
N SER A 70 -5.75 9.03 -3.45
CA SER A 70 -6.51 7.81 -3.73
C SER A 70 -5.58 6.69 -4.24
N ALA A 71 -4.70 7.03 -5.19
CA ALA A 71 -3.73 6.08 -5.74
C ALA A 71 -2.78 5.52 -4.66
N LEU A 72 -2.26 6.38 -3.78
CA LEU A 72 -1.28 6.00 -2.76
C LEU A 72 -1.86 5.13 -1.63
N LYS A 73 -3.17 5.22 -1.36
CA LYS A 73 -3.83 4.48 -0.27
C LYS A 73 -3.69 2.96 -0.39
N ASN A 74 -3.56 2.43 -1.61
CA ASN A 74 -3.53 0.99 -1.88
C ASN A 74 -2.11 0.40 -1.97
N VAL A 75 -1.06 1.21 -1.85
CA VAL A 75 0.32 0.70 -1.96
C VAL A 75 0.74 0.00 -0.65
N CYS A 76 1.00 -1.30 -0.75
CA CYS A 76 1.56 -2.09 0.36
C CYS A 76 3.02 -1.68 0.64
N GLY A 77 3.41 -1.70 1.91
CA GLY A 77 4.71 -1.23 2.40
C GLY A 77 4.69 0.16 3.04
N MET A 78 3.59 0.91 2.94
CA MET A 78 3.46 2.26 3.51
C MET A 78 2.55 2.27 4.73
N VAL A 79 2.99 2.89 5.81
CA VAL A 79 2.16 3.14 7.00
C VAL A 79 1.27 4.34 6.75
N TYR A 80 1.82 5.45 6.24
CA TYR A 80 1.03 6.61 5.83
C TYR A 80 1.78 7.46 4.81
N CYS A 81 1.01 8.27 4.08
CA CYS A 81 1.50 9.36 3.24
C CYS A 81 1.02 10.70 3.78
N ALA A 82 1.83 11.74 3.64
CA ALA A 82 1.50 13.09 4.10
C ALA A 82 1.77 14.10 2.99
N PRO A 83 0.74 14.74 2.41
CA PRO A 83 0.91 15.92 1.58
C PRO A 83 1.49 17.02 2.43
N ALA A 84 2.69 17.47 2.08
CA ALA A 84 3.46 18.42 2.87
C ALA A 84 3.97 19.58 2.03
N ILE A 85 4.26 20.68 2.72
CA ILE A 85 5.02 21.80 2.20
C ILE A 85 6.49 21.59 2.59
N SER A 86 7.39 21.58 1.61
CA SER A 86 8.83 21.62 1.84
C SER A 86 9.26 23.03 2.20
N ALA A 87 10.06 23.14 3.27
CA ALA A 87 10.60 24.39 3.76
C ALA A 87 12.11 24.28 4.01
N LYS A 88 12.77 25.43 4.07
CA LYS A 88 14.13 25.54 4.60
C LYS A 88 14.13 25.12 6.08
N GLN A 89 15.25 24.55 6.51
CA GLN A 89 15.43 24.10 7.89
C GLN A 89 15.88 25.26 8.78
N ASP A 90 15.02 26.27 8.91
CA ASP A 90 15.21 27.42 9.77
C ASP A 90 13.96 27.68 10.63
N LYS A 91 14.17 28.12 11.86
CA LYS A 91 13.12 28.19 12.87
C LYS A 91 12.02 29.16 12.44
N GLU A 92 12.42 30.33 11.98
CA GLU A 92 11.53 31.43 11.62
C GLU A 92 10.62 31.06 10.44
N THR A 93 11.16 30.43 9.39
CA THR A 93 10.37 29.93 8.25
C THR A 93 9.42 28.83 8.66
N ILE A 94 9.86 27.89 9.51
CA ILE A 94 8.99 26.82 10.02
C ILE A 94 7.81 27.41 10.80
N ILE A 95 8.05 28.39 11.68
CA ILE A 95 6.99 29.06 12.44
C ILE A 95 6.01 29.75 11.49
N LYS A 96 6.52 30.58 10.57
CA LYS A 96 5.70 31.32 9.60
C LYS A 96 4.80 30.39 8.79
N LEU A 97 5.37 29.34 8.18
CA LEU A 97 4.62 28.41 7.34
C LEU A 97 3.66 27.54 8.17
N SER A 98 4.00 27.23 9.43
CA SER A 98 3.08 26.51 10.33
C SER A 98 1.84 27.34 10.63
N VAL A 99 2.00 28.64 10.88
CA VAL A 99 0.89 29.57 11.09
C VAL A 99 0.03 29.64 9.82
N GLU A 100 0.61 29.90 8.66
CA GLU A 100 -0.12 29.96 7.39
C GLU A 100 -0.92 28.66 7.10
N LEU A 101 -0.31 27.49 7.34
CA LEU A 101 -0.96 26.19 7.16
C LEU A 101 -2.11 25.96 8.15
N MET A 102 -1.99 26.50 9.36
CA MET A 102 -2.97 26.33 10.42
C MET A 102 -4.08 27.38 10.37
N SER A 103 -3.86 28.55 9.78
CA SER A 103 -4.91 29.57 9.60
C SER A 103 -6.04 29.17 8.65
N VAL A 104 -5.88 28.07 7.89
CA VAL A 104 -6.87 27.58 6.93
C VAL A 104 -7.70 26.42 7.50
N GLY A 105 -9.03 26.50 7.31
CA GLY A 105 -9.99 25.44 7.65
C GLY A 105 -10.63 25.60 9.05
N GLY A 106 -11.73 24.90 9.28
CA GLY A 106 -12.47 24.93 10.55
C GLY A 106 -11.98 23.87 11.53
N TYR A 107 -11.57 24.30 12.73
CA TYR A 107 -11.19 23.46 13.87
C TYR A 107 -11.16 24.34 15.12
N ASP A 108 -11.34 23.79 16.34
CA ASP A 108 -11.38 24.58 17.57
C ASP A 108 -10.18 24.35 18.47
N SER A 109 -9.58 23.16 18.35
CA SER A 109 -8.41 22.75 19.08
C SER A 109 -7.30 22.18 18.19
N PHE A 110 -6.06 22.36 18.62
CA PHE A 110 -4.91 21.83 17.88
C PHE A 110 -3.78 21.33 18.77
N ARG A 111 -2.85 20.60 18.16
CA ARG A 111 -1.53 20.35 18.73
C ARG A 111 -0.44 20.48 17.68
N VAL A 112 0.79 20.70 18.13
CA VAL A 112 1.98 20.64 17.30
C VAL A 112 2.73 19.34 17.58
N THR A 113 3.14 18.63 16.54
CA THR A 113 3.92 17.40 16.66
C THR A 113 5.14 17.44 15.74
N THR A 114 6.28 17.79 16.33
CA THR A 114 7.57 17.76 15.64
C THR A 114 8.20 16.37 15.69
N ARG A 115 8.80 15.93 14.58
CA ARG A 115 9.70 14.78 14.49
C ARG A 115 11.04 15.27 13.96
N ARG A 116 12.05 15.29 14.81
CA ARG A 116 13.41 15.73 14.49
C ARG A 116 14.34 14.52 14.36
N THR A 117 14.64 14.13 13.12
CA THR A 117 15.62 13.08 12.85
C THR A 117 17.02 13.66 12.70
N ASP A 118 17.11 14.88 12.16
CA ASP A 118 18.37 15.62 12.06
C ASP A 118 18.77 16.20 13.42
N LYS A 119 19.86 15.67 14.00
CA LYS A 119 20.38 16.11 15.29
C LYS A 119 21.14 17.44 15.22
N ILE A 120 21.57 17.86 14.03
CA ILE A 120 22.32 19.10 13.80
C ILE A 120 21.41 20.33 13.96
N PHE A 121 20.10 20.16 13.74
CA PHE A 121 19.15 21.26 13.92
C PHE A 121 19.14 21.75 15.39
N PRO A 122 19.40 23.04 15.65
CA PRO A 122 19.72 23.53 16.99
C PRO A 122 18.51 23.55 17.95
N VAL A 123 17.29 23.59 17.42
CA VAL A 123 16.08 23.67 18.25
C VAL A 123 15.60 22.26 18.60
N SER A 124 15.34 22.04 19.88
CA SER A 124 14.79 20.77 20.36
C SER A 124 13.36 20.55 19.85
N LYS A 125 12.93 19.28 19.78
CA LYS A 125 11.55 18.92 19.40
C LYS A 125 10.52 19.62 20.29
N LEU A 126 10.77 19.65 21.61
CA LEU A 126 9.86 20.25 22.59
C LEU A 126 9.78 21.75 22.36
N LYS A 127 10.93 22.42 22.24
CA LYS A 127 10.99 23.86 22.01
C LYS A 127 10.33 24.26 20.68
N MET A 128 10.51 23.47 19.63
CA MET A 128 9.82 23.68 18.35
C MET A 128 8.29 23.58 18.49
N ASN A 129 7.79 22.59 19.24
CA ASN A 129 6.35 22.48 19.49
C ASN A 129 5.79 23.68 20.26
N GLU A 130 6.52 24.17 21.28
CA GLU A 130 6.14 25.34 22.08
C GLU A 130 6.12 26.61 21.24
N ASP A 131 7.21 26.90 20.52
CA ASP A 131 7.35 28.13 19.75
C ASP A 131 6.34 28.21 18.61
N VAL A 132 6.12 27.10 17.89
CA VAL A 132 5.09 27.04 16.84
C VAL A 132 3.68 27.07 17.44
N GLY A 133 3.48 26.40 18.58
CA GLY A 133 2.19 26.38 19.27
C GLY A 133 1.76 27.77 19.74
N ALA A 134 2.69 28.54 20.31
CA ALA A 134 2.46 29.92 20.72
C ALA A 134 2.09 30.80 19.53
N ALA A 135 2.83 30.71 18.42
CA ALA A 135 2.57 31.50 17.23
C ALA A 135 1.20 31.17 16.57
N ILE A 136 0.81 29.89 16.53
CA ILE A 136 -0.52 29.50 16.02
C ILE A 136 -1.62 30.00 16.95
N LEU A 137 -1.45 29.88 18.27
CA LEU A 137 -2.41 30.37 19.26
C LEU A 137 -2.62 31.89 19.12
N GLU A 138 -1.54 32.66 19.02
CA GLU A 138 -1.59 34.11 18.84
C GLU A 138 -2.30 34.50 17.54
N ALA A 139 -1.98 33.82 16.43
CA ALA A 139 -2.53 34.17 15.13
C ALA A 139 -3.99 33.71 14.91
N THR A 140 -4.43 32.63 15.57
CA THR A 140 -5.72 31.98 15.26
C THR A 140 -6.71 31.97 16.42
N GLY A 141 -6.25 32.20 17.66
CA GLY A 141 -7.06 32.08 18.88
C GLY A 141 -7.52 30.66 19.23
N LYS A 142 -7.05 29.64 18.51
CA LYS A 142 -7.48 28.24 18.69
C LYS A 142 -6.83 27.62 19.93
N LYS A 143 -7.53 26.70 20.61
CA LYS A 143 -7.08 26.15 21.90
C LYS A 143 -6.07 25.01 21.70
N VAL A 144 -5.07 24.90 22.56
CA VAL A 144 -4.15 23.76 22.54
C VAL A 144 -4.77 22.54 23.24
N ASN A 145 -4.82 21.39 22.57
CA ASN A 145 -5.24 20.11 23.14
C ASN A 145 -4.25 19.00 22.78
N LEU A 146 -3.45 18.55 23.75
CA LEU A 146 -2.40 17.55 23.50
C LEU A 146 -2.92 16.12 23.36
N LYS A 147 -4.12 15.84 23.89
CA LYS A 147 -4.70 14.48 23.94
C LYS A 147 -5.57 14.19 22.72
N GLN A 148 -6.55 15.04 22.44
CA GLN A 148 -7.54 14.85 21.37
C GLN A 148 -7.77 16.17 20.61
N PRO A 149 -6.80 16.61 19.81
CA PRO A 149 -6.95 17.80 18.99
C PRO A 149 -7.85 17.55 17.78
N ASP A 150 -8.55 18.58 17.33
CA ASP A 150 -9.29 18.54 16.07
C ASP A 150 -8.32 18.55 14.86
N LYS A 151 -7.22 19.31 14.98
CA LYS A 151 -6.21 19.42 13.93
C LYS A 151 -4.80 19.31 14.50
N THR A 152 -3.92 18.57 13.82
CA THR A 152 -2.51 18.49 14.22
C THR A 152 -1.63 19.16 13.19
N CYS A 153 -0.78 20.09 13.63
CA CYS A 153 0.33 20.60 12.84
C CYS A 153 1.51 19.64 13.00
N TYR A 154 1.87 18.90 11.96
CA TYR A 154 3.04 18.03 11.96
C TYR A 154 4.23 18.72 11.30
N ILE A 155 5.40 18.55 11.91
CA ILE A 155 6.67 19.11 11.42
C ILE A 155 7.70 17.98 11.39
N ASP A 156 8.12 17.56 10.20
CA ASP A 156 9.20 16.59 10.02
C ASP A 156 10.50 17.34 9.65
N ILE A 157 11.52 17.28 10.50
CA ILE A 157 12.85 17.88 10.27
C ILE A 157 13.85 16.76 9.99
N VAL A 158 14.34 16.70 8.76
CA VAL A 158 15.15 15.60 8.23
C VAL A 158 15.93 16.04 6.99
N ASP A 159 17.16 15.53 6.84
CA ASP A 159 18.04 15.73 5.67
C ASP A 159 18.19 17.21 5.26
N GLY A 160 18.37 18.10 6.24
CA GLY A 160 18.57 19.53 5.99
C GLY A 160 17.30 20.28 5.54
N LYS A 161 16.11 19.68 5.69
CA LYS A 161 14.82 20.26 5.31
C LYS A 161 13.78 20.11 6.41
N ALA A 162 12.77 20.97 6.36
CA ALA A 162 11.56 20.84 7.14
C ALA A 162 10.36 20.56 6.23
N PHE A 163 9.44 19.73 6.71
CA PHE A 163 8.20 19.40 6.01
C PHE A 163 7.02 19.60 6.93
N LEU A 164 6.06 20.41 6.48
CA LEU A 164 4.90 20.81 7.27
C LEU A 164 3.63 20.22 6.65
N TYR A 165 2.82 19.57 7.46
CA TYR A 165 1.58 18.94 6.99
C TYR A 165 0.56 18.81 8.13
N THR A 166 -0.71 18.68 7.76
CA THR A 166 -1.83 18.52 8.72
C THR A 166 -2.58 17.20 8.55
N GLU A 167 -2.35 16.52 7.44
CA GLU A 167 -3.06 15.31 7.05
C GLU A 167 -2.11 14.12 6.94
N ARG A 168 -2.58 12.95 7.37
CA ARG A 168 -1.92 11.67 7.15
C ARG A 168 -2.92 10.70 6.52
N ILE A 169 -2.62 10.27 5.31
CA ILE A 169 -3.39 9.27 4.58
C ILE A 169 -2.86 7.92 4.99
N GLN A 170 -3.67 7.14 5.69
CA GLN A 170 -3.28 5.81 6.13
C GLN A 170 -3.04 4.90 4.93
N GLY A 171 -1.87 4.27 4.89
CA GLY A 171 -1.51 3.27 3.90
C GLY A 171 -1.89 1.86 4.35
N GLN A 172 -1.59 0.87 3.50
CA GLN A 172 -1.91 -0.53 3.78
C GLN A 172 -1.07 -1.15 4.91
N GLY A 173 0.09 -0.57 5.25
CA GLY A 173 1.12 -1.22 6.05
C GLY A 173 1.78 -2.38 5.30
N GLY A 174 2.34 -3.35 6.03
CA GLY A 174 2.95 -4.53 5.43
C GLY A 174 4.28 -4.26 4.72
N LEU A 175 4.55 -5.06 3.69
CA LEU A 175 5.78 -5.01 2.90
C LEU A 175 5.50 -4.64 1.43
N PRO A 176 6.45 -4.02 0.72
CA PRO A 176 6.28 -3.72 -0.70
C PRO A 176 6.08 -4.99 -1.53
N VAL A 177 5.02 -5.04 -2.33
CA VAL A 177 4.74 -6.19 -3.22
C VAL A 177 5.96 -6.49 -4.10
N GLY A 178 6.39 -7.76 -4.09
CA GLY A 178 7.52 -8.29 -4.84
C GLY A 178 8.82 -8.50 -4.06
N VAL A 179 8.91 -8.03 -2.80
CA VAL A 179 10.10 -8.27 -1.95
C VAL A 179 10.18 -9.69 -1.38
N SER A 180 9.06 -10.40 -1.31
CA SER A 180 8.94 -11.74 -0.73
C SER A 180 8.83 -12.84 -1.80
N GLY A 181 9.26 -12.56 -3.03
CA GLY A 181 9.17 -13.49 -4.16
C GLY A 181 7.79 -13.55 -4.81
N LYS A 182 7.57 -14.58 -5.62
CA LYS A 182 6.35 -14.80 -6.39
C LYS A 182 5.57 -16.01 -5.86
N VAL A 183 4.24 -15.90 -5.80
CA VAL A 183 3.32 -16.94 -5.33
C VAL A 183 2.26 -17.20 -6.40
N MET A 184 1.88 -18.46 -6.59
CA MET A 184 0.70 -18.80 -7.40
C MET A 184 -0.51 -19.00 -6.48
N SER A 185 -1.57 -18.23 -6.68
CA SER A 185 -2.82 -18.36 -5.96
C SER A 185 -3.84 -19.14 -6.77
N MET A 186 -4.40 -20.20 -6.18
CA MET A 186 -5.54 -20.93 -6.73
C MET A 186 -6.80 -20.13 -6.44
N LEU A 187 -7.28 -19.39 -7.46
CA LEU A 187 -8.42 -18.49 -7.36
C LEU A 187 -9.69 -19.23 -7.74
N SER A 188 -10.65 -19.21 -6.82
CA SER A 188 -12.01 -19.72 -7.04
C SER A 188 -12.98 -18.54 -7.18
N GLY A 189 -14.21 -18.82 -7.62
CA GLY A 189 -15.31 -17.84 -7.56
C GLY A 189 -15.84 -17.59 -6.14
N GLY A 190 -15.18 -18.09 -5.10
CA GLY A 190 -15.53 -17.86 -3.69
C GLY A 190 -14.90 -16.59 -3.12
N ILE A 191 -15.19 -16.28 -1.86
CA ILE A 191 -14.73 -15.05 -1.19
C ILE A 191 -13.32 -15.23 -0.59
N ASP A 192 -12.94 -16.45 -0.23
CA ASP A 192 -11.75 -16.69 0.60
C ASP A 192 -10.44 -16.53 -0.18
N SER A 193 -10.37 -17.08 -1.39
CA SER A 193 -9.15 -17.06 -2.22
C SER A 193 -8.69 -15.64 -2.65
N PRO A 194 -9.55 -14.68 -3.03
CA PRO A 194 -9.09 -13.31 -3.28
C PRO A 194 -8.62 -12.61 -2.00
N VAL A 195 -9.24 -12.88 -0.85
CA VAL A 195 -8.83 -12.31 0.44
C VAL A 195 -7.48 -12.86 0.88
N ALA A 196 -7.27 -14.17 0.78
CA ALA A 196 -5.98 -14.81 1.04
C ALA A 196 -4.87 -14.20 0.16
N SER A 197 -5.19 -13.95 -1.12
CA SER A 197 -4.28 -13.33 -2.07
C SER A 197 -3.89 -11.90 -1.67
N TYR A 198 -4.84 -11.08 -1.22
CA TYR A 198 -4.55 -9.75 -0.67
C TYR A 198 -3.61 -9.82 0.54
N TYR A 199 -3.85 -10.72 1.50
CA TYR A 199 -2.99 -10.84 2.68
C TYR A 199 -1.55 -11.21 2.33
N ILE A 200 -1.36 -12.08 1.34
CA ILE A 200 -0.03 -12.45 0.86
C ILE A 200 0.64 -11.32 0.07
N MET A 201 -0.11 -10.55 -0.74
CA MET A 201 0.39 -9.31 -1.34
C MET A 201 0.86 -8.32 -0.27
N LYS A 202 0.08 -8.14 0.80
CA LYS A 202 0.43 -7.28 1.94
C LYS A 202 1.68 -7.74 2.68
N ARG A 203 2.00 -9.04 2.64
CA ARG A 203 3.28 -9.62 3.11
C ARG A 203 4.41 -9.52 2.09
N GLY A 204 4.22 -8.76 1.01
CA GLY A 204 5.26 -8.42 0.04
C GLY A 204 5.45 -9.44 -1.07
N ALA A 205 4.58 -10.44 -1.23
CA ALA A 205 4.69 -11.40 -2.32
C ALA A 205 3.96 -10.89 -3.57
N ALA A 206 4.54 -11.10 -4.75
CA ALA A 206 3.84 -10.89 -6.02
C ALA A 206 2.98 -12.12 -6.34
N VAL A 207 1.70 -11.92 -6.64
CA VAL A 207 0.73 -13.01 -6.86
C VAL A 207 0.36 -13.14 -8.33
N SER A 208 0.45 -14.36 -8.85
CA SER A 208 -0.13 -14.79 -10.12
C SER A 208 -1.27 -15.77 -9.82
N PHE A 209 -2.31 -15.80 -10.64
CA PHE A 209 -3.51 -16.59 -10.35
C PHE A 209 -3.66 -17.78 -11.29
N ILE A 210 -4.20 -18.86 -10.76
CA ILE A 210 -4.64 -20.05 -11.51
C ILE A 210 -6.12 -20.23 -11.21
N HIS A 211 -6.93 -20.37 -12.25
CA HIS A 211 -8.34 -20.72 -12.12
C HIS A 211 -8.63 -21.99 -12.93
N PHE A 212 -9.25 -22.96 -12.26
CA PHE A 212 -9.69 -24.20 -12.88
C PHE A 212 -11.14 -24.07 -13.30
N HIS A 213 -11.44 -24.33 -14.57
CA HIS A 213 -12.79 -24.26 -15.14
C HIS A 213 -13.16 -25.55 -15.86
N SER A 214 -14.46 -25.71 -16.14
CA SER A 214 -15.01 -26.89 -16.84
C SER A 214 -15.73 -26.55 -18.15
N VAL A 215 -15.54 -25.32 -18.69
CA VAL A 215 -15.98 -24.95 -20.05
C VAL A 215 -15.44 -25.97 -21.07
N PRO A 216 -16.26 -26.47 -22.03
CA PRO A 216 -17.64 -26.06 -22.35
C PRO A 216 -18.75 -26.78 -21.58
N PHE A 217 -18.44 -27.67 -20.64
CA PHE A 217 -19.44 -28.41 -19.86
C PHE A 217 -20.17 -27.56 -18.80
N THR A 218 -19.62 -26.38 -18.50
CA THR A 218 -20.24 -25.34 -17.68
C THR A 218 -20.23 -24.02 -18.43
N ASN A 219 -21.00 -23.03 -17.96
CA ASN A 219 -20.92 -21.67 -18.48
C ASN A 219 -19.61 -20.96 -18.08
N GLU A 220 -19.32 -19.84 -18.74
CA GLU A 220 -18.14 -19.01 -18.48
C GLU A 220 -18.29 -18.10 -17.24
N ALA A 221 -19.42 -18.14 -16.53
CA ALA A 221 -19.70 -17.21 -15.43
C ALA A 221 -18.65 -17.27 -14.31
N SER A 222 -18.06 -18.46 -14.07
CA SER A 222 -16.97 -18.61 -13.10
C SER A 222 -15.68 -17.89 -13.52
N ILE A 223 -15.37 -17.87 -14.82
CA ILE A 223 -14.22 -17.17 -15.39
C ILE A 223 -14.42 -15.65 -15.27
N GLU A 224 -15.61 -15.15 -15.64
CA GLU A 224 -15.94 -13.72 -15.53
C GLU A 224 -15.85 -13.24 -14.07
N LYS A 225 -16.44 -14.00 -13.14
CA LYS A 225 -16.35 -13.68 -11.71
C LYS A 225 -14.91 -13.58 -11.22
N VAL A 226 -14.03 -14.46 -11.70
CA VAL A 226 -12.60 -14.43 -11.37
C VAL A 226 -11.88 -13.24 -11.99
N ARG A 227 -12.26 -12.84 -13.22
CA ARG A 227 -11.73 -11.62 -13.86
C ARG A 227 -12.10 -10.38 -13.05
N GLU A 228 -13.36 -10.25 -12.64
CA GLU A 228 -13.83 -9.15 -11.78
C GLU A 228 -13.08 -9.10 -10.44
N MET A 229 -12.83 -10.26 -9.82
CA MET A 229 -12.03 -10.32 -8.58
C MET A 229 -10.60 -9.84 -8.80
N ILE A 230 -9.99 -10.22 -9.92
CA ILE A 230 -8.63 -9.78 -10.27
C ILE A 230 -8.60 -8.27 -10.50
N GLU A 231 -9.58 -7.68 -11.18
CA GLU A 231 -9.66 -6.23 -11.36
C GLU A 231 -9.64 -5.48 -10.03
N LYS A 232 -10.39 -5.96 -9.04
CA LYS A 232 -10.38 -5.41 -7.68
C LYS A 232 -9.02 -5.56 -6.98
N LEU A 233 -8.28 -6.62 -7.29
CA LEU A 233 -6.94 -6.87 -6.71
C LEU A 233 -5.82 -6.10 -7.43
N GLN A 234 -6.03 -5.64 -8.67
CA GLN A 234 -5.03 -4.89 -9.44
C GLN A 234 -4.63 -3.54 -8.82
N VAL A 235 -5.42 -3.03 -7.87
CA VAL A 235 -5.08 -1.80 -7.12
C VAL A 235 -3.90 -2.02 -6.17
N PHE A 236 -3.65 -3.27 -5.73
CA PHE A 236 -2.55 -3.62 -4.83
C PHE A 236 -1.30 -4.10 -5.58
N GLN A 237 -1.49 -4.62 -6.80
CA GLN A 237 -0.42 -5.15 -7.62
C GLN A 237 -0.59 -4.76 -9.10
N GLN A 238 0.49 -4.21 -9.62
CA GLN A 238 0.68 -3.76 -11.00
C GLN A 238 0.30 -4.79 -12.07
N ARG A 239 1.05 -5.89 -12.11
CA ARG A 239 0.98 -6.90 -13.16
C ARG A 239 0.46 -8.17 -12.56
N ILE A 240 -0.71 -8.60 -13.02
CA ILE A 240 -1.35 -9.83 -12.59
C ILE A 240 -1.49 -10.73 -13.82
N SER A 241 -1.06 -11.99 -13.70
CA SER A 241 -1.32 -13.01 -14.71
C SER A 241 -2.40 -13.96 -14.21
N LEU A 242 -3.34 -14.32 -15.08
CA LEU A 242 -4.37 -15.34 -14.84
C LEU A 242 -4.11 -16.52 -15.78
N HIS A 243 -3.96 -17.71 -15.21
CA HIS A 243 -3.87 -18.97 -15.94
C HIS A 243 -5.21 -19.68 -15.85
N LEU A 244 -5.91 -19.80 -16.97
CA LEU A 244 -7.13 -20.60 -17.09
C LEU A 244 -6.73 -22.04 -17.42
N VAL A 245 -7.21 -22.99 -16.62
CA VAL A 245 -6.90 -24.41 -16.77
C VAL A 245 -8.19 -25.20 -16.88
N GLU A 246 -8.36 -25.89 -18.01
CA GLU A 246 -9.48 -26.79 -18.22
C GLU A 246 -9.32 -28.07 -17.37
N LEU A 247 -10.30 -28.34 -16.52
CA LEU A 247 -10.32 -29.53 -15.66
C LEU A 247 -11.29 -30.61 -16.15
N ALA A 248 -12.18 -30.30 -17.10
CA ALA A 248 -13.25 -31.20 -17.52
C ALA A 248 -12.78 -32.57 -18.02
N PRO A 249 -11.68 -32.70 -18.81
CA PRO A 249 -11.17 -34.02 -19.20
C PRO A 249 -10.77 -34.87 -17.99
N ILE A 250 -10.15 -34.26 -16.97
CA ILE A 250 -9.75 -34.96 -15.74
C ILE A 250 -10.98 -35.33 -14.91
N GLN A 251 -11.98 -34.45 -14.84
CA GLN A 251 -13.22 -34.73 -14.13
C GLN A 251 -13.94 -35.93 -14.72
N LYS A 252 -14.03 -36.02 -16.06
CA LYS A 252 -14.66 -37.13 -16.76
C LYS A 252 -13.99 -38.48 -16.43
N GLU A 253 -12.67 -38.54 -16.49
CA GLU A 253 -11.92 -39.77 -16.13
C GLU A 253 -12.14 -40.18 -14.68
N VAL A 254 -12.06 -39.24 -13.74
CA VAL A 254 -12.26 -39.52 -12.31
C VAL A 254 -13.69 -39.98 -12.01
N MET A 255 -14.70 -39.44 -12.72
CA MET A 255 -16.08 -39.88 -12.59
C MET A 255 -16.28 -41.34 -13.00
N VAL A 256 -15.60 -41.77 -14.07
CA VAL A 256 -15.67 -43.15 -14.61
C VAL A 256 -14.89 -44.13 -13.74
N LEU A 257 -13.68 -43.75 -13.30
CA LEU A 257 -12.73 -44.66 -12.66
C LEU A 257 -12.84 -44.72 -11.13
N THR A 258 -13.61 -43.83 -10.50
CA THR A 258 -13.63 -43.70 -9.04
C THR A 258 -15.03 -43.57 -8.44
N SER A 259 -15.20 -44.20 -7.26
CA SER A 259 -16.31 -43.96 -6.33
C SER A 259 -16.52 -42.47 -6.03
N GLU A 260 -17.79 -42.08 -5.92
CA GLU A 260 -18.25 -40.71 -5.68
C GLU A 260 -17.61 -40.05 -4.46
N LYS A 261 -17.48 -40.80 -3.35
CA LYS A 261 -16.93 -40.28 -2.08
C LYS A 261 -15.49 -39.77 -2.17
N TYR A 262 -14.74 -40.14 -3.21
CA TYR A 262 -13.35 -39.72 -3.42
C TYR A 262 -13.17 -38.68 -4.52
N ARG A 263 -14.22 -38.35 -5.30
CA ARG A 263 -14.08 -37.52 -6.51
C ARG A 263 -13.54 -36.13 -6.21
N ILE A 264 -14.09 -35.44 -5.19
CA ILE A 264 -13.64 -34.10 -4.79
C ILE A 264 -12.17 -34.11 -4.36
N ILE A 265 -11.77 -35.10 -3.56
CA ILE A 265 -10.39 -35.26 -3.10
C ILE A 265 -9.45 -35.45 -4.29
N LEU A 266 -9.84 -36.30 -5.26
CA LEU A 266 -9.05 -36.51 -6.47
C LEU A 266 -8.97 -35.26 -7.35
N TYR A 267 -10.07 -34.53 -7.55
CA TYR A 267 -10.05 -33.25 -8.27
C TYR A 267 -9.05 -32.28 -7.65
N ARG A 268 -9.09 -32.09 -6.32
CA ARG A 268 -8.16 -31.21 -5.60
C ARG A 268 -6.71 -31.68 -5.75
N ARG A 269 -6.44 -32.98 -5.67
CA ARG A 269 -5.10 -33.54 -5.88
C ARG A 269 -4.57 -33.24 -7.28
N PHE A 270 -5.40 -33.37 -8.32
CA PHE A 270 -5.02 -32.99 -9.67
C PHE A 270 -4.80 -31.49 -9.81
N MET A 271 -5.70 -30.66 -9.28
CA MET A 271 -5.55 -29.21 -9.29
C MET A 271 -4.22 -28.77 -8.65
N VAL A 272 -3.88 -29.30 -7.46
CA VAL A 272 -2.63 -28.98 -6.77
C VAL A 272 -1.40 -29.40 -7.58
N ARG A 273 -1.41 -30.61 -8.17
CA ARG A 273 -0.31 -31.10 -9.03
C ARG A 273 -0.11 -30.24 -10.27
N ILE A 274 -1.19 -29.80 -10.90
CA ILE A 274 -1.13 -28.91 -12.08
C ILE A 274 -0.64 -27.53 -11.66
N ALA A 275 -1.18 -27.00 -10.56
CA ALA A 275 -0.78 -25.71 -10.01
C ALA A 275 0.71 -25.69 -9.65
N GLU A 276 1.24 -26.76 -9.06
CA GLU A 276 2.67 -26.90 -8.73
C GLU A 276 3.55 -26.85 -9.98
N LYS A 277 3.18 -27.58 -11.04
CA LYS A 277 3.91 -27.56 -12.33
C LYS A 277 3.91 -26.15 -12.93
N LEU A 278 2.77 -25.46 -12.91
CA LEU A 278 2.66 -24.08 -13.36
C LEU A 278 3.46 -23.11 -12.49
N ALA A 279 3.45 -23.29 -11.16
CA ALA A 279 4.23 -22.49 -10.23
C ALA A 279 5.74 -22.59 -10.50
N LYS A 280 6.25 -23.81 -10.71
CA LYS A 280 7.65 -24.05 -11.11
C LYS A 280 7.99 -23.34 -12.42
N LYS A 281 7.14 -23.45 -13.45
CA LYS A 281 7.32 -22.74 -14.73
C LYS A 281 7.32 -21.21 -14.56
N GLN A 282 6.51 -20.71 -13.63
CA GLN A 282 6.39 -19.28 -13.31
C GLN A 282 7.43 -18.78 -12.30
N ARG A 283 8.35 -19.64 -11.83
CA ARG A 283 9.32 -19.36 -10.76
C ARG A 283 8.67 -18.86 -9.46
N ALA A 284 7.47 -19.34 -9.17
CA ALA A 284 6.81 -19.10 -7.90
C ALA A 284 7.34 -20.05 -6.83
N VAL A 285 7.53 -19.52 -5.62
CA VAL A 285 8.12 -20.25 -4.48
C VAL A 285 7.07 -20.92 -3.59
N ALA A 286 5.80 -20.61 -3.78
CA ALA A 286 4.69 -21.20 -3.03
C ALA A 286 3.40 -21.25 -3.84
N LEU A 287 2.51 -22.16 -3.44
CA LEU A 287 1.10 -22.20 -3.79
C LEU A 287 0.28 -21.59 -2.66
N LEU A 288 -0.76 -20.83 -3.01
CA LEU A 288 -1.70 -20.22 -2.08
C LEU A 288 -3.11 -20.73 -2.37
N THR A 289 -3.84 -21.07 -1.31
CA THR A 289 -5.27 -21.37 -1.35
C THR A 289 -6.02 -20.46 -0.38
N GLY A 290 -7.34 -20.38 -0.53
CA GLY A 290 -8.23 -19.74 0.42
C GLY A 290 -8.81 -20.71 1.44
N ASP A 291 -8.18 -21.86 1.68
CA ASP A 291 -8.73 -22.88 2.59
C ASP A 291 -8.69 -22.40 4.04
N SER A 292 -9.74 -22.74 4.79
CA SER A 292 -9.88 -22.44 6.22
C SER A 292 -10.25 -23.71 6.98
N LEU A 293 -9.77 -23.84 8.22
CA LEU A 293 -10.07 -24.99 9.08
C LEU A 293 -11.55 -24.99 9.45
N GLY A 294 -12.21 -26.15 9.30
CA GLY A 294 -13.62 -26.33 9.65
C GLY A 294 -14.62 -25.75 8.65
N GLN A 295 -14.17 -25.22 7.50
CA GLN A 295 -15.03 -24.73 6.44
C GLN A 295 -15.12 -25.75 5.31
N VAL A 296 -16.35 -26.22 5.04
CA VAL A 296 -16.74 -27.32 4.13
C VAL A 296 -15.95 -28.63 4.26
N ALA A 297 -16.63 -29.75 4.04
CA ALA A 297 -16.00 -31.06 4.00
C ALA A 297 -15.16 -31.16 2.71
N SER A 298 -13.87 -30.88 2.82
CA SER A 298 -12.87 -31.39 1.87
C SER A 298 -12.33 -32.73 2.33
#